data_AF-T2PJ42-F1
#
_entry.id   AF-T2PJ42-F1
#
_cell.length_a   1.000
_cell.length_b   1.000
_cell.length_c   1.000
_cell.angle_alpha   90.00
_cell.angle_beta   90.00
_cell.angle_gamma   90.00
#
_symmetry.space_group_name_H-M   'P 1'
#
loop_
_entity.id
_entity.type
_entity.pdbx_description
1 polymer ?
#
loop_
_entity_poly.entity_id
_entity_poly.type
_entity_poly.pdbx_seq_one_letter_code
_entity_poly.pdbx_strand_id
1 'polypeptide(L)'
;ESLGKKEVAKELKTVGKELVEVLRLRQQLAKSSVKKYTVMKNAACMDYRERGMFRFYGANRTGRFAGRLVQLQNLPQNHLPDLAEARSLVKQGNVEALEMLYEDIPDTLSQLIRTAFIPRTGLKFIVADFSAIEARVLAWLAGEKWRMRVFAEGKDIYCSSASQMFSVPVEKHGVNGHLRQKGKIAELALGYGGSVGALKAMGALDMGVREDELQPLVDAWRLSNPMVTTLWWDVDRAVKQCVHERISVRTHNIVFTYKSGFLIIKLPSKRCLYYVKPRVEENKYGGESVTYEGVGSTKKWERLESYGPKFVENITQAIARDILLYAMQTLKEYRIVAHVHDEAIIETDKSVSVQSVCELMGRTPPWAE
;
A
#
# COMPACT_ATOMS: atom_id res chain seq x y z
N GLU A 1 21.50 -23.44 -4.22
CA GLU A 1 21.33 -22.29 -3.29
C GLU A 1 21.08 -21.03 -4.10
N SER A 2 20.25 -20.11 -3.59
CA SER A 2 19.78 -18.91 -4.30
C SER A 2 20.73 -17.73 -4.06
N LEU A 3 21.16 -17.02 -5.11
CA LEU A 3 21.88 -15.74 -5.01
C LEU A 3 20.88 -14.55 -4.95
N GLY A 4 19.78 -14.72 -4.22
CA GLY A 4 18.78 -13.69 -4.00
C GLY A 4 19.27 -12.58 -3.08
N LYS A 5 18.60 -11.42 -3.10
CA LYS A 5 19.05 -10.22 -2.36
C LYS A 5 19.22 -10.47 -0.85
N LYS A 6 18.36 -11.31 -0.24
CA LYS A 6 18.41 -11.64 1.20
C LYS A 6 19.53 -12.64 1.50
N GLU A 7 19.72 -13.61 0.63
CA GLU A 7 20.73 -14.65 0.73
C GLU A 7 22.13 -14.06 0.57
N VAL A 8 22.33 -13.20 -0.44
CA VAL A 8 23.60 -12.46 -0.65
C VAL A 8 23.92 -11.55 0.55
N ALA A 9 22.92 -10.87 1.13
CA ALA A 9 23.14 -10.03 2.31
C ALA A 9 23.49 -10.83 3.58
N LYS A 10 23.04 -12.09 3.67
CA LYS A 10 23.39 -13.01 4.75
C LYS A 10 24.80 -13.57 4.56
N GLU A 11 25.13 -14.01 3.35
CA GLU A 11 26.46 -14.53 2.95
C GLU A 11 27.57 -13.48 3.10
N LEU A 12 27.29 -12.22 2.78
CA LEU A 12 28.24 -11.10 2.96
C LEU A 12 28.76 -10.95 4.40
N LYS A 13 28.09 -11.54 5.40
CA LYS A 13 28.54 -11.52 6.80
C LYS A 13 29.54 -12.63 7.14
N THR A 14 29.66 -13.65 6.29
CA THR A 14 30.39 -14.90 6.60
C THR A 14 31.46 -15.26 5.57
N VAL A 15 31.47 -14.65 4.38
CA VAL A 15 32.42 -14.98 3.30
C VAL A 15 33.76 -14.25 3.42
N GLY A 16 34.82 -14.85 2.85
CA GLY A 16 36.17 -14.28 2.78
C GLY A 16 36.26 -13.03 1.90
N LYS A 17 37.30 -12.20 2.12
CA LYS A 17 37.46 -10.85 1.51
C LYS A 17 37.30 -10.81 -0.02
N GLU A 18 37.79 -11.81 -0.75
CA GLU A 18 37.69 -11.84 -2.22
C GLU A 18 36.26 -12.08 -2.72
N LEU A 19 35.47 -12.87 -1.98
CA LEU A 19 34.08 -13.16 -2.31
C LEU A 19 33.15 -12.00 -1.95
N VAL A 20 33.51 -11.19 -0.96
CA VAL A 20 32.75 -10.00 -0.56
C VAL A 20 32.59 -9.04 -1.75
N GLU A 21 33.67 -8.80 -2.49
CA GLU A 21 33.64 -7.86 -3.63
C GLU A 21 32.78 -8.39 -4.78
N VAL A 22 32.92 -9.68 -5.11
CA VAL A 22 32.10 -10.34 -6.13
C VAL A 22 30.61 -10.29 -5.76
N LEU A 23 30.27 -10.54 -4.49
CA LEU A 23 28.89 -10.49 -4.00
C LEU A 23 28.32 -9.06 -3.99
N ARG A 24 29.14 -8.05 -3.67
CA ARG A 24 28.76 -6.63 -3.76
C ARG A 24 28.47 -6.20 -5.19
N LEU A 25 29.38 -6.48 -6.12
CA LEU A 25 29.20 -6.18 -7.54
C LEU A 25 27.98 -6.90 -8.12
N ARG A 26 27.77 -8.17 -7.75
CA ARG A 26 26.58 -8.93 -8.17
C ARG A 26 25.28 -8.30 -7.65
N GLN A 27 25.27 -7.82 -6.41
CA GLN A 27 24.11 -7.15 -5.80
C GLN A 27 23.81 -5.81 -6.47
N GLN A 28 24.86 -5.04 -6.78
CA GLN A 28 24.79 -3.79 -7.54
C GLN A 28 24.21 -4.01 -8.95
N LEU A 29 24.74 -4.98 -9.70
CA LEU A 29 24.25 -5.36 -11.04
C LEU A 29 22.83 -5.95 -11.02
N ALA A 30 22.41 -6.55 -9.90
CA ALA A 30 21.06 -7.08 -9.73
C ALA A 30 20.00 -6.00 -9.47
N LYS A 31 20.39 -4.74 -9.18
CA LYS A 31 19.43 -3.67 -8.95
C LYS A 31 18.65 -3.37 -10.23
N SER A 32 17.38 -3.75 -10.22
CA SER A 32 16.43 -3.51 -11.33
C SER A 32 16.14 -2.02 -11.60
N SER A 33 16.58 -1.12 -10.73
CA SER A 33 16.38 0.32 -10.82
C SER A 33 16.97 0.91 -12.10
N VAL A 34 18.14 0.46 -12.56
CA VAL A 34 18.76 0.99 -13.80
C VAL A 34 17.93 0.65 -15.04
N LYS A 35 17.25 -0.51 -15.06
CA LYS A 35 16.32 -0.88 -16.14
C LYS A 35 15.16 0.11 -16.28
N LYS A 36 14.81 0.84 -15.21
CA LYS A 36 13.74 1.85 -15.28
C LYS A 36 14.11 3.01 -16.20
N TYR A 37 15.38 3.44 -16.24
CA TYR A 37 15.81 4.49 -17.19
C TYR A 37 15.65 4.04 -18.64
N THR A 38 15.95 2.78 -18.96
CA THR A 38 15.71 2.21 -20.28
C THR A 38 14.22 2.20 -20.62
N VAL A 39 13.36 1.80 -19.67
CA VAL A 39 11.91 1.82 -19.85
C VAL A 39 11.38 3.24 -20.03
N MET A 40 11.90 4.22 -19.28
CA MET A 40 11.56 5.65 -19.42
C MET A 40 11.91 6.15 -20.81
N LYS A 41 13.14 5.91 -21.26
CA LYS A 41 13.59 6.27 -22.61
C LYS A 41 12.71 5.65 -23.70
N ASN A 42 12.33 4.38 -23.54
CA ASN A 42 11.49 3.68 -24.51
C ASN A 42 10.00 4.10 -24.46
N ALA A 43 9.53 4.61 -23.32
CA ALA A 43 8.16 5.06 -23.12
C ALA A 43 7.93 6.53 -23.50
N ALA A 44 9.00 7.31 -23.65
CA ALA A 44 8.94 8.71 -24.02
C ALA A 44 8.36 8.87 -25.45
N CYS A 45 7.31 9.69 -25.57
CA CYS A 45 6.73 10.08 -26.85
C CYS A 45 7.59 11.17 -27.53
N MET A 46 7.24 11.53 -28.77
CA MET A 46 7.95 12.59 -29.54
C MET A 46 7.99 13.95 -28.84
N ASP A 47 7.05 14.23 -27.94
CA ASP A 47 7.01 15.46 -27.14
C ASP A 47 7.73 15.34 -25.80
N TYR A 48 8.57 14.32 -25.62
CA TYR A 48 9.31 14.00 -24.40
C TYR A 48 8.41 13.76 -23.17
N ARG A 49 7.15 13.33 -23.39
CA ARG A 49 6.24 12.92 -22.32
C ARG A 49 5.92 11.43 -22.38
N GLU A 50 5.79 10.84 -21.22
CA GLU A 50 5.40 9.43 -21.07
C GLU A 50 3.87 9.31 -20.97
N ARG A 51 3.27 8.36 -21.70
CA ARG A 51 1.82 8.12 -21.73
C ARG A 51 1.49 6.64 -21.61
N GLY A 52 0.32 6.33 -21.05
CA GLY A 52 -0.13 4.95 -20.89
C GLY A 52 0.50 4.22 -19.69
N MET A 53 0.95 4.97 -18.68
CA MET A 53 1.60 4.42 -17.46
C MET A 53 0.64 3.65 -16.53
N PHE A 54 -0.67 3.74 -16.75
CA PHE A 54 -1.68 3.13 -15.88
C PHE A 54 -2.58 2.17 -16.66
N ARG A 55 -2.86 1.02 -16.06
CA ARG A 55 -3.91 0.10 -16.48
C ARG A 55 -5.12 0.32 -15.58
N PHE A 56 -6.24 0.73 -16.18
CA PHE A 56 -7.53 0.72 -15.50
C PHE A 56 -7.86 -0.71 -15.02
N TYR A 57 -8.33 -0.83 -13.78
CA TYR A 57 -8.73 -2.11 -13.17
C TYR A 57 -7.63 -3.19 -13.20
N GLY A 58 -6.35 -2.79 -13.07
CA GLY A 58 -5.23 -3.72 -13.05
C GLY A 58 -5.22 -4.68 -11.85
N ALA A 59 -5.82 -4.28 -10.72
CA ALA A 59 -6.10 -5.16 -9.59
C ALA A 59 -7.55 -5.65 -9.67
N ASN A 60 -7.75 -6.86 -10.19
CA ASN A 60 -9.07 -7.43 -10.51
C ASN A 60 -10.06 -7.46 -9.33
N ARG A 61 -9.57 -7.51 -8.08
CA ARG A 61 -10.43 -7.65 -6.89
C ARG A 61 -10.89 -6.33 -6.30
N THR A 62 -10.05 -5.30 -6.34
CA THR A 62 -10.33 -4.02 -5.68
C THR A 62 -10.67 -2.92 -6.67
N GLY A 63 -10.36 -3.11 -7.96
CA GLY A 63 -10.50 -2.09 -9.00
C GLY A 63 -9.42 -1.01 -8.95
N ARG A 64 -8.35 -1.22 -8.18
CA ARG A 64 -7.15 -0.38 -8.22
C ARG A 64 -6.51 -0.44 -9.60
N PHE A 65 -5.94 0.68 -10.01
CA PHE A 65 -5.10 0.75 -11.19
C PHE A 65 -3.78 0.03 -10.93
N ALA A 66 -3.19 -0.54 -11.96
CA ALA A 66 -1.83 -1.07 -11.91
C ALA A 66 -0.89 -0.27 -12.81
N GLY A 67 0.36 -0.10 -12.39
CA GLY A 67 1.40 0.49 -13.21
C GLY A 67 1.73 -0.34 -14.45
N ARG A 68 1.96 0.34 -15.57
CA ARG A 68 2.49 -0.17 -16.84
C ARG A 68 3.71 0.65 -17.23
N LEU A 69 4.55 0.11 -18.11
CA LEU A 69 5.74 0.78 -18.61
C LEU A 69 6.60 1.26 -17.42
N VAL A 70 6.73 2.57 -17.23
CA VAL A 70 7.35 3.12 -16.03
C VAL A 70 6.34 3.02 -14.90
N GLN A 71 6.44 1.96 -14.09
CA GLN A 71 5.53 1.71 -12.97
C GLN A 71 5.67 2.80 -11.90
N LEU A 72 4.93 3.91 -12.06
CA LEU A 72 4.98 5.09 -11.18
C LEU A 72 4.60 4.77 -9.73
N GLN A 73 3.77 3.75 -9.53
CA GLN A 73 3.35 3.27 -8.21
C GLN A 73 4.47 2.58 -7.42
N ASN A 74 5.60 2.26 -8.06
CA ASN A 74 6.71 1.51 -7.46
C ASN A 74 8.06 2.20 -7.72
N LEU A 75 8.10 3.54 -7.68
CA LEU A 75 9.36 4.29 -7.79
C LEU A 75 10.13 4.25 -6.46
N PRO A 76 11.48 4.07 -6.49
CA PRO A 76 12.30 4.12 -5.28
C PRO A 76 12.10 5.42 -4.50
N GLN A 77 12.16 5.35 -3.17
CA GLN A 77 12.13 6.55 -2.33
C GLN A 77 13.49 7.25 -2.32
N ASN A 78 13.46 8.54 -2.00
CA ASN A 78 14.65 9.39 -1.93
C ASN A 78 15.11 9.48 -0.47
N HIS A 79 16.39 9.20 -0.24
CA HIS A 79 17.05 9.26 1.07
C HIS A 79 18.37 10.04 1.03
N LEU A 80 18.87 10.40 -0.16
CA LEU A 80 20.04 11.26 -0.33
C LEU A 80 19.77 12.68 0.19
N PRO A 81 20.62 13.22 1.08
CA PRO A 81 20.48 14.59 1.57
C PRO A 81 20.80 15.65 0.50
N ASP A 82 21.68 15.33 -0.43
CA ASP A 82 22.27 16.18 -1.49
C ASP A 82 21.77 15.77 -2.89
N LEU A 83 20.46 15.52 -2.97
CA LEU A 83 19.82 14.96 -4.15
C LEU A 83 19.93 15.87 -5.40
N ALA A 84 20.02 17.19 -5.22
CA ALA A 84 20.15 18.13 -6.32
C ALA A 84 21.55 18.09 -6.93
N GLU A 85 22.57 18.00 -6.08
CA GLU A 85 23.99 17.87 -6.43
C GLU A 85 24.23 16.54 -7.14
N ALA A 86 23.77 15.43 -6.56
CA ALA A 86 23.82 14.09 -7.17
C ALA A 86 23.22 14.09 -8.58
N ARG A 87 22.03 14.70 -8.73
CA ARG A 87 21.35 14.83 -10.02
C ARG A 87 22.16 15.66 -11.01
N SER A 88 22.79 16.74 -10.55
CA SER A 88 23.60 17.63 -11.39
C SER A 88 24.82 16.89 -11.94
N LEU A 89 25.53 16.14 -11.10
CA LEU A 89 26.69 15.34 -11.51
C LEU A 89 26.31 14.29 -12.55
N VAL A 90 25.21 13.57 -12.35
CA VAL A 90 24.68 12.61 -13.34
C VAL A 90 24.33 13.30 -14.65
N LYS A 91 23.68 14.47 -14.60
CA LYS A 91 23.31 15.24 -15.80
C LYS A 91 24.53 15.73 -16.58
N GLN A 92 25.62 16.06 -15.89
CA GLN A 92 26.88 16.49 -16.50
C GLN A 92 27.72 15.31 -17.02
N GLY A 93 27.37 14.06 -16.67
CA GLY A 93 28.17 12.88 -17.00
C GLY A 93 29.48 12.79 -16.22
N ASN A 94 29.58 13.45 -15.07
CA ASN A 94 30.78 13.46 -14.24
C ASN A 94 30.88 12.18 -13.40
N VAL A 95 31.34 11.10 -14.03
CA VAL A 95 31.45 9.77 -13.40
C VAL A 95 32.49 9.76 -12.28
N GLU A 96 33.62 10.43 -12.48
CA GLU A 96 34.72 10.51 -11.50
C GLU A 96 34.23 11.12 -10.17
N ALA A 97 33.54 12.26 -10.23
CA ALA A 97 32.98 12.88 -9.04
C ALA A 97 31.89 12.03 -8.40
N LEU A 98 31.08 11.31 -9.19
CA LEU A 98 30.08 10.41 -8.64
C LEU A 98 30.74 9.26 -7.85
N GLU A 99 31.77 8.63 -8.40
CA GLU A 99 32.52 7.54 -7.74
C GLU A 99 33.26 8.01 -6.48
N MET A 100 33.73 9.26 -6.46
CA MET A 100 34.38 9.83 -5.28
C MET A 100 33.40 10.21 -4.17
N LEU A 101 32.20 10.69 -4.52
CA LEU A 101 31.23 11.26 -3.57
C LEU A 101 30.18 10.26 -3.09
N TYR A 102 29.90 9.20 -3.86
CA TYR A 102 28.86 8.23 -3.53
C TYR A 102 29.40 6.79 -3.56
N GLU A 103 29.26 6.09 -2.42
CA GLU A 103 29.75 4.71 -2.26
C GLU A 103 29.00 3.67 -3.12
N ASP A 104 27.70 3.90 -3.41
CA ASP A 104 26.85 2.98 -4.18
C ASP A 104 26.17 3.71 -5.33
N ILE A 105 26.88 3.81 -6.47
CA ILE A 105 26.38 4.47 -7.69
C ILE A 105 25.03 3.91 -8.14
N PRO A 106 24.81 2.58 -8.21
CA PRO A 106 23.50 2.02 -8.55
C PRO A 106 22.38 2.44 -7.60
N ASP A 107 22.66 2.61 -6.30
CA ASP A 107 21.70 3.17 -5.35
C ASP A 107 21.42 4.64 -5.63
N THR A 108 22.47 5.45 -5.79
CA THR A 108 22.35 6.86 -6.10
C THR A 108 21.49 7.07 -7.34
N LEU A 109 21.79 6.35 -8.43
CA LEU A 109 20.99 6.37 -9.65
C LEU A 109 19.55 5.89 -9.43
N SER A 110 19.32 4.91 -8.54
CA SER A 110 17.99 4.43 -8.18
C SER A 110 17.15 5.51 -7.49
N GLN A 111 17.74 6.22 -6.54
CA GLN A 111 17.09 7.30 -5.80
C GLN A 111 16.82 8.53 -6.69
N LEU A 112 17.62 8.72 -7.75
CA LEU A 112 17.42 9.81 -8.71
C LEU A 112 16.27 9.59 -9.70
N ILE A 113 15.69 8.39 -9.79
CA ILE A 113 14.65 8.06 -10.79
C ILE A 113 13.44 8.98 -10.69
N ARG A 114 12.96 9.30 -9.47
CA ARG A 114 11.82 10.20 -9.30
C ARG A 114 12.11 11.61 -9.83
N THR A 115 13.38 12.04 -9.80
CA THR A 115 13.80 13.38 -10.23
C THR A 115 13.81 13.56 -11.75
N ALA A 116 13.74 12.46 -12.51
CA ALA A 116 13.63 12.51 -13.96
C ALA A 116 12.24 12.98 -14.42
N PHE A 117 11.22 12.89 -13.56
CA PHE A 117 9.90 13.45 -13.82
C PHE A 117 9.89 14.94 -13.45
N ILE A 118 9.72 15.80 -14.45
CA ILE A 118 9.64 17.25 -14.26
C ILE A 118 8.33 17.81 -14.84
N PRO A 119 7.78 18.87 -14.22
CA PRO A 119 6.64 19.57 -14.81
C PRO A 119 7.07 20.31 -16.08
N ARG A 120 6.10 20.65 -16.92
CA ARG A 120 6.31 21.53 -18.07
C ARG A 120 6.92 22.87 -17.62
N THR A 121 7.72 23.48 -18.49
CA THR A 121 8.34 24.79 -18.22
C THR A 121 7.30 25.81 -17.77
N GLY A 122 7.60 26.53 -16.69
CA GLY A 122 6.70 27.53 -16.09
C GLY A 122 5.67 26.95 -15.11
N LEU A 123 5.44 25.63 -15.10
CA LEU A 123 4.49 24.97 -14.20
C LEU A 123 5.19 24.30 -13.02
N LYS A 124 4.40 23.74 -12.10
CA LYS A 124 4.86 22.89 -11.00
C LYS A 124 4.02 21.63 -10.87
N PHE A 125 4.56 20.62 -10.20
CA PHE A 125 3.75 19.52 -9.68
C PHE A 125 3.22 19.86 -8.29
N ILE A 126 1.96 19.51 -8.04
CA ILE A 126 1.43 19.36 -6.69
C ILE A 126 1.13 17.87 -6.51
N VAL A 127 1.69 17.32 -5.44
CA VAL A 127 1.49 15.95 -5.00
C VAL A 127 0.66 16.00 -3.72
N ALA A 128 -0.54 15.44 -3.75
CA ALA A 128 -1.43 15.38 -2.60
C ALA A 128 -1.77 13.91 -2.30
N ASP A 129 -1.64 13.52 -1.04
CA ASP A 129 -1.77 12.14 -0.57
C ASP A 129 -2.76 12.03 0.59
N PHE A 130 -3.57 10.98 0.61
CA PHE A 130 -4.46 10.72 1.73
C PHE A 130 -3.72 10.04 2.88
N SER A 131 -3.51 10.77 3.97
CA SER A 131 -2.91 10.21 5.18
C SER A 131 -3.70 9.01 5.74
N ALA A 132 -3.10 7.83 5.67
CA ALA A 132 -3.62 6.57 6.22
C ALA A 132 -5.05 6.22 5.76
N ILE A 133 -5.36 6.40 4.48
CA ILE A 133 -6.73 6.25 3.95
C ILE A 133 -7.35 4.89 4.25
N GLU A 134 -6.59 3.80 4.14
CA GLU A 134 -7.11 2.47 4.39
C GLU A 134 -7.50 2.27 5.87
N ALA A 135 -6.68 2.78 6.80
CA ALA A 135 -6.98 2.72 8.23
C ALA A 135 -8.22 3.57 8.59
N ARG A 136 -8.39 4.73 7.92
CA ARG A 136 -9.60 5.57 8.06
C ARG A 136 -10.84 4.86 7.56
N VAL A 137 -10.78 4.26 6.36
CA VAL A 137 -11.89 3.50 5.78
C VAL A 137 -12.22 2.28 6.62
N LEU A 138 -11.22 1.55 7.11
CA LEU A 138 -11.43 0.39 7.99
C LEU A 138 -12.12 0.79 9.29
N ALA A 139 -11.66 1.86 9.94
CA ALA A 139 -12.27 2.37 11.15
C ALA A 139 -13.71 2.86 10.93
N TRP A 140 -13.98 3.55 9.82
CA TRP A 140 -15.32 3.99 9.43
C TRP A 140 -16.26 2.82 9.16
N LEU A 141 -15.83 1.82 8.37
CA LEU A 141 -16.62 0.62 8.09
C LEU A 141 -16.93 -0.18 9.35
N ALA A 142 -15.97 -0.29 10.26
CA ALA A 142 -16.13 -1.02 11.51
C ALA A 142 -16.96 -0.24 12.55
N GLY A 143 -17.01 1.10 12.44
CA GLY A 143 -17.54 1.95 13.51
C GLY A 143 -16.61 2.05 14.73
N GLU A 144 -15.29 1.94 14.52
CA GLU A 144 -14.29 1.98 15.59
C GLU A 144 -14.06 3.41 16.10
N LYS A 145 -14.91 3.84 17.04
CA LYS A 145 -15.03 5.24 17.48
C LYS A 145 -13.73 5.87 17.97
N TRP A 146 -12.90 5.12 18.69
CA TRP A 146 -11.66 5.70 19.24
C TRP A 146 -10.67 6.06 18.11
N ARG A 147 -10.56 5.22 17.08
CA ARG A 147 -9.73 5.49 15.91
C ARG A 147 -10.25 6.68 15.12
N MET A 148 -11.56 6.73 14.91
CA MET A 148 -12.20 7.85 14.24
C MET A 148 -11.92 9.17 14.96
N ARG A 149 -11.96 9.20 16.31
CA ARG A 149 -11.59 10.38 17.10
C ARG A 149 -10.12 10.77 16.91
N VAL A 150 -9.18 9.83 16.98
CA VAL A 150 -7.75 10.06 16.73
C VAL A 150 -7.53 10.72 15.36
N PHE A 151 -8.23 10.24 14.35
CA PHE A 151 -8.18 10.78 12.99
C PHE A 151 -8.80 12.16 12.85
N ALA A 152 -9.90 12.43 13.57
CA ALA A 152 -10.57 13.74 13.60
C ALA A 152 -9.74 14.81 14.32
N GLU A 153 -9.02 14.40 15.38
CA GLU A 153 -8.12 15.26 16.16
C GLU A 153 -6.75 15.45 15.50
N GLY A 154 -6.49 14.84 14.35
CA GLY A 154 -5.20 14.95 13.65
C GLY A 154 -4.03 14.29 14.38
N LYS A 155 -4.30 13.36 15.30
CA LYS A 155 -3.27 12.67 16.10
C LYS A 155 -2.56 11.57 15.31
N ASP A 156 -1.34 11.23 15.73
CA ASP A 156 -0.57 10.13 15.16
C ASP A 156 -1.21 8.78 15.53
N ILE A 157 -1.84 8.13 14.55
CA ILE A 157 -2.53 6.84 14.73
C ILE A 157 -1.61 5.74 15.27
N TYR A 158 -0.30 5.78 14.98
CA TYR A 158 0.63 4.77 15.45
C TYR A 158 0.94 4.95 16.94
N CYS A 159 1.08 6.20 17.39
CA CYS A 159 1.19 6.52 18.81
C CYS A 159 -0.09 6.13 19.55
N SER A 160 -1.25 6.54 19.03
CA SER A 160 -2.54 6.21 19.66
C SER A 160 -2.81 4.71 19.70
N SER A 161 -2.45 3.96 18.65
CA SER A 161 -2.58 2.50 18.65
C SER A 161 -1.65 1.87 19.68
N ALA A 162 -0.39 2.31 19.77
CA ALA A 162 0.52 1.83 20.82
C ALA A 162 -0.03 2.16 22.22
N SER A 163 -0.59 3.35 22.42
CA SER A 163 -1.21 3.72 23.69
C SER A 163 -2.39 2.84 24.06
N GLN A 164 -3.26 2.51 23.11
CA GLN A 164 -4.40 1.61 23.36
C GLN A 164 -3.95 0.17 23.62
N MET A 165 -2.95 -0.30 22.87
CA MET A 165 -2.45 -1.68 22.99
C MET A 165 -1.72 -1.93 24.31
N PHE A 166 -0.94 -0.96 24.79
CA PHE A 166 -0.10 -1.10 25.97
C PHE A 166 -0.64 -0.38 27.21
N SER A 167 -1.79 0.29 27.10
CA SER A 167 -2.41 1.08 28.18
C SER A 167 -1.47 2.12 28.80
N VAL A 168 -0.61 2.75 27.99
CA VAL A 168 0.33 3.79 28.41
C VAL A 168 0.33 5.00 27.46
N PRO A 169 0.62 6.22 27.92
CA PRO A 169 0.78 7.37 27.02
C PRO A 169 1.97 7.14 26.07
N VAL A 170 1.79 7.42 24.79
CA VAL A 170 2.85 7.32 23.76
C VAL A 170 2.88 8.61 22.96
N GLU A 171 4.04 9.27 22.96
CA GLU A 171 4.29 10.48 22.19
C GLU A 171 5.51 10.28 21.31
N LYS A 172 5.44 10.75 20.05
CA LYS A 172 6.45 10.46 19.02
C LYS A 172 7.88 10.83 19.45
N HIS A 173 8.05 11.97 20.11
CA HIS A 173 9.33 12.48 20.61
C HIS A 173 9.26 12.71 22.13
N GLY A 174 8.57 11.83 22.84
CA GLY A 174 8.32 11.99 24.27
C GLY A 174 8.15 10.65 24.99
N VAL A 175 7.21 10.62 25.92
CA VAL A 175 6.93 9.45 26.77
C VAL A 175 6.65 8.23 25.91
N ASN A 176 7.37 7.13 26.17
CA ASN A 176 7.24 5.84 25.46
C ASN A 176 7.35 5.90 23.93
N GLY A 177 8.05 6.89 23.35
CA GLY A 177 8.19 7.02 21.89
C GLY A 177 8.72 5.78 21.17
N HIS A 178 9.51 4.94 21.85
CA HIS A 178 9.99 3.65 21.32
C HIS A 178 8.84 2.67 20.98
N LEU A 179 7.69 2.76 21.65
CA LEU A 179 6.52 1.91 21.38
C LEU A 179 5.79 2.29 20.09
N ARG A 180 6.01 3.50 19.55
CA ARG A 180 5.42 3.94 18.28
C ARG A 180 5.74 2.98 17.14
N GLN A 181 6.95 2.41 17.13
CA GLN A 181 7.35 1.45 16.11
C GLN A 181 6.53 0.16 16.20
N LYS A 182 6.31 -0.36 17.42
CA LYS A 182 5.42 -1.51 17.65
C LYS A 182 3.99 -1.21 17.19
N GLY A 183 3.46 -0.02 17.52
CA GLY A 183 2.15 0.44 17.04
C GLY A 183 2.06 0.51 15.51
N LYS A 184 3.11 1.03 14.84
CA LYS A 184 3.16 1.09 13.36
C LYS A 184 3.11 -0.28 12.71
N ILE A 185 3.92 -1.23 13.17
CA ILE A 185 3.96 -2.57 12.58
C ILE A 185 2.63 -3.28 12.82
N ALA A 186 2.08 -3.19 14.03
CA ALA A 186 0.79 -3.77 14.37
C ALA A 186 -0.33 -3.22 13.48
N GLU A 187 -0.38 -1.91 13.30
CA GLU A 187 -1.38 -1.25 12.45
C GLU A 187 -1.33 -1.73 10.99
N LEU A 188 -0.13 -1.86 10.44
CA LEU A 188 0.05 -2.28 9.05
C LEU A 188 -0.17 -3.78 8.84
N ALA A 189 0.15 -4.61 9.83
CA ALA A 189 0.13 -6.06 9.70
C ALA A 189 -1.21 -6.69 10.11
N LEU A 190 -1.92 -6.11 11.09
CA LEU A 190 -2.99 -6.80 11.80
C LEU A 190 -4.41 -6.39 11.37
N GLY A 191 -4.54 -5.23 10.69
CA GLY A 191 -5.83 -4.67 10.24
C GLY A 191 -6.71 -5.58 9.40
N TYR A 192 -6.12 -6.62 8.79
CA TYR A 192 -6.82 -7.57 7.92
C TYR A 192 -6.56 -9.03 8.33
N GLY A 193 -6.56 -9.30 9.63
CA GLY A 193 -6.44 -10.67 10.16
C GLY A 193 -5.04 -11.25 10.10
N GLY A 194 -4.01 -10.39 9.97
CA GLY A 194 -2.63 -10.82 10.15
C GLY A 194 -2.39 -11.43 11.53
N SER A 195 -1.40 -12.30 11.58
CA SER A 195 -0.94 -12.98 12.80
C SER A 195 0.58 -12.87 12.89
N VAL A 196 1.22 -13.67 13.75
CA VAL A 196 2.67 -13.72 13.96
C VAL A 196 3.46 -13.78 12.65
N GLY A 197 2.99 -14.58 11.68
CA GLY A 197 3.63 -14.67 10.35
C GLY A 197 3.65 -13.34 9.58
N ALA A 198 2.57 -12.55 9.67
CA ALA A 198 2.49 -11.24 9.02
C ALA A 198 3.43 -10.23 9.70
N LEU A 199 3.53 -10.26 11.04
CA LEU A 199 4.48 -9.43 11.78
C LEU A 199 5.93 -9.76 11.40
N LYS A 200 6.27 -11.06 11.30
CA LYS A 200 7.59 -11.50 10.83
C LYS A 200 7.88 -11.02 9.40
N ALA A 201 6.91 -11.14 8.49
CA ALA A 201 7.07 -10.68 7.11
C ALA A 201 7.27 -9.16 6.99
N MET A 202 6.70 -8.39 7.91
CA MET A 202 6.85 -6.93 8.02
C MET A 202 8.14 -6.51 8.74
N GLY A 203 9.01 -7.46 9.10
CA GLY A 203 10.31 -7.19 9.72
C GLY A 203 10.25 -6.89 11.22
N ALA A 204 9.23 -7.36 11.94
CA ALA A 204 9.10 -7.10 13.38
C ALA A 204 10.36 -7.53 14.18
N LEU A 205 10.96 -8.67 13.81
CA LEU A 205 12.18 -9.18 14.44
C LEU A 205 13.39 -8.27 14.16
N ASP A 206 13.55 -7.81 12.91
CA ASP A 206 14.61 -6.89 12.50
C ASP A 206 14.49 -5.52 13.20
N MET A 207 13.27 -5.20 13.66
CA MET A 207 12.92 -3.99 14.39
C MET A 207 13.02 -4.14 15.91
N GLY A 208 13.57 -5.25 16.41
CA GLY A 208 13.83 -5.48 17.83
C GLY A 208 12.63 -6.00 18.64
N VAL A 209 11.54 -6.41 17.99
CA VAL A 209 10.45 -7.13 18.66
C VAL A 209 10.87 -8.58 18.85
N ARG A 210 10.85 -9.09 20.08
CA ARG A 210 11.24 -10.48 20.33
C ARG A 210 10.13 -11.44 19.87
N GLU A 211 10.52 -12.68 19.58
CA GLU A 211 9.58 -13.69 19.07
C GLU A 211 8.45 -14.02 20.06
N ASP A 212 8.76 -14.04 21.36
CA ASP A 212 7.79 -14.22 22.46
C ASP A 212 6.79 -13.05 22.59
N GLU A 213 7.14 -11.86 22.08
CA GLU A 213 6.26 -10.69 22.11
C GLU A 213 5.27 -10.64 20.93
N LEU A 214 5.48 -11.44 19.88
CA LEU A 214 4.68 -11.34 18.65
C LEU A 214 3.21 -11.72 18.85
N GLN A 215 2.95 -12.83 19.53
CA GLN A 215 1.57 -13.27 19.79
C GLN A 215 0.84 -12.31 20.76
N PRO A 216 1.43 -11.90 21.91
CA PRO A 216 0.87 -10.85 22.75
C PRO A 216 0.55 -9.55 21.99
N LEU A 217 1.38 -9.16 21.02
CA LEU A 217 1.13 -7.98 20.19
C LEU A 217 -0.11 -8.14 19.32
N VAL A 218 -0.32 -9.33 18.74
CA VAL A 218 -1.53 -9.66 17.98
C VAL A 218 -2.76 -9.55 18.86
N ASP A 219 -2.70 -10.11 20.06
CA ASP A 219 -3.82 -10.17 21.00
C ASP A 219 -4.17 -8.77 21.53
N ALA A 220 -3.16 -7.97 21.90
CA ALA A 220 -3.34 -6.58 22.33
C ALA A 220 -3.96 -5.69 21.24
N TRP A 221 -3.54 -5.87 19.98
CA TRP A 221 -4.14 -5.14 18.87
C TRP A 221 -5.61 -5.55 18.66
N ARG A 222 -5.95 -6.84 18.73
CA ARG A 222 -7.35 -7.30 18.58
C ARG A 222 -8.23 -6.79 19.72
N LEU A 223 -7.72 -6.84 20.96
CA LEU A 223 -8.43 -6.37 22.14
C LEU A 223 -8.71 -4.86 22.09
N SER A 224 -7.77 -4.07 21.57
CA SER A 224 -7.95 -2.63 21.37
C SER A 224 -8.82 -2.29 20.14
N ASN A 225 -9.15 -3.26 19.28
CA ASN A 225 -9.90 -3.06 18.04
C ASN A 225 -11.08 -4.03 17.88
N PRO A 226 -11.99 -4.08 18.88
CA PRO A 226 -13.08 -5.05 18.89
C PRO A 226 -14.05 -4.85 17.73
N MET A 227 -14.27 -3.62 17.28
CA MET A 227 -15.21 -3.36 16.19
C MET A 227 -14.63 -3.82 14.85
N VAL A 228 -13.32 -3.66 14.66
CA VAL A 228 -12.64 -4.15 13.45
C VAL A 228 -12.67 -5.67 13.37
N THR A 229 -12.41 -6.36 14.49
CA THR A 229 -12.50 -7.83 14.53
C THR A 229 -13.93 -8.32 14.34
N THR A 230 -14.93 -7.63 14.89
CA THR A 230 -16.35 -7.90 14.65
C THR A 230 -16.69 -7.76 13.16
N LEU A 231 -16.26 -6.68 12.51
CA LEU A 231 -16.45 -6.47 11.07
C LEU A 231 -15.91 -7.65 10.25
N TRP A 232 -14.72 -8.16 10.58
CA TRP A 232 -14.14 -9.31 9.87
C TRP A 232 -15.08 -10.53 9.88
N TRP A 233 -15.58 -10.89 11.07
CA TRP A 233 -16.39 -12.08 11.24
C TRP A 233 -17.84 -11.89 10.79
N ASP A 234 -18.37 -10.68 10.88
CA ASP A 234 -19.67 -10.32 10.31
C ASP A 234 -19.65 -10.44 8.79
N VAL A 235 -18.59 -9.97 8.15
CA VAL A 235 -18.38 -10.15 6.70
C VAL A 235 -18.19 -11.62 6.35
N ASP A 236 -17.42 -12.38 7.15
CA ASP A 236 -17.23 -13.82 6.94
C ASP A 236 -18.58 -14.57 6.95
N ARG A 237 -19.39 -14.35 7.99
CA ARG A 237 -20.72 -14.97 8.13
C ARG A 237 -21.65 -14.53 6.99
N ALA A 238 -21.68 -13.24 6.67
CA ALA A 238 -22.53 -12.73 5.59
C ALA A 238 -22.17 -13.32 4.23
N VAL A 239 -20.87 -13.47 3.93
CA VAL A 239 -20.39 -14.09 2.69
C VAL A 239 -20.74 -15.57 2.65
N LYS A 240 -20.47 -16.33 3.72
CA LYS A 240 -20.79 -17.76 3.79
C LYS A 240 -22.29 -18.01 3.65
N GLN A 241 -23.11 -17.28 4.40
CA GLN A 241 -24.57 -17.36 4.32
C GLN A 241 -25.06 -17.04 2.90
N CYS A 242 -24.60 -15.93 2.31
CA CYS A 242 -24.94 -15.54 0.94
C CYS A 242 -24.59 -16.62 -0.09
N VAL A 243 -23.42 -17.25 0.03
CA VAL A 243 -22.97 -18.29 -0.90
C VAL A 243 -23.71 -19.61 -0.71
N HIS A 244 -23.96 -20.00 0.54
CA HIS A 244 -24.62 -21.26 0.89
C HIS A 244 -26.12 -21.21 0.57
N GLU A 245 -26.83 -20.21 1.09
CA GLU A 245 -28.29 -20.08 0.97
C GLU A 245 -28.71 -19.39 -0.35
N ARG A 246 -27.75 -18.80 -1.08
CA ARG A 246 -27.97 -18.05 -2.33
C ARG A 246 -28.94 -16.86 -2.19
N ILE A 247 -28.91 -16.22 -1.03
CA ILE A 247 -29.75 -15.05 -0.71
C ILE A 247 -28.95 -13.74 -0.76
N SER A 248 -29.65 -12.63 -0.54
CA SER A 248 -29.01 -11.33 -0.29
C SER A 248 -28.85 -11.11 1.21
N VAL A 249 -27.63 -10.80 1.65
CA VAL A 249 -27.29 -10.50 3.06
C VAL A 249 -26.72 -9.09 3.14
N ARG A 250 -26.96 -8.35 4.22
CA ARG A 250 -26.43 -7.00 4.43
C ARG A 250 -25.78 -6.89 5.80
N THR A 251 -24.61 -6.26 5.86
CA THR A 251 -23.95 -5.87 7.11
C THR A 251 -23.04 -4.65 6.85
N HIS A 252 -22.88 -3.75 7.82
CA HIS A 252 -21.99 -2.57 7.72
C HIS A 252 -22.13 -1.75 6.42
N ASN A 253 -23.37 -1.51 5.96
CA ASN A 253 -23.67 -0.84 4.68
C ASN A 253 -23.11 -1.50 3.41
N ILE A 254 -22.72 -2.77 3.51
CA ILE A 254 -22.30 -3.62 2.40
C ILE A 254 -23.39 -4.65 2.14
N VAL A 255 -23.71 -4.86 0.87
CA VAL A 255 -24.70 -5.86 0.44
C VAL A 255 -24.00 -6.98 -0.31
N PHE A 256 -24.24 -8.22 0.12
CA PHE A 256 -23.73 -9.44 -0.45
C PHE A 256 -24.88 -10.12 -1.18
N THR A 257 -24.69 -10.46 -2.45
CA THR A 257 -25.73 -11.13 -3.24
C THR A 257 -25.12 -12.23 -4.09
N TYR A 258 -25.74 -13.40 -4.07
CA TYR A 258 -25.43 -14.47 -5.01
C TYR A 258 -26.31 -14.34 -6.25
N LYS A 259 -25.71 -14.21 -7.44
CA LYS A 259 -26.47 -14.15 -8.71
C LYS A 259 -25.66 -14.76 -9.84
N SER A 260 -26.29 -15.66 -10.61
CA SER A 260 -25.73 -16.23 -11.84
C SER A 260 -24.30 -16.79 -11.69
N GLY A 261 -24.01 -17.45 -10.57
CA GLY A 261 -22.68 -18.01 -10.30
C GLY A 261 -21.65 -17.01 -9.79
N PHE A 262 -22.06 -15.81 -9.38
CA PHE A 262 -21.18 -14.82 -8.76
C PHE A 262 -21.63 -14.50 -7.34
N LEU A 263 -20.66 -14.37 -6.44
CA LEU A 263 -20.83 -13.56 -5.24
C LEU A 263 -20.52 -12.11 -5.62
N ILE A 264 -21.49 -11.24 -5.39
CA ILE A 264 -21.44 -9.82 -5.67
C ILE A 264 -21.41 -9.09 -4.33
N ILE A 265 -20.36 -8.32 -4.09
CA ILE A 265 -20.23 -7.45 -2.90
C ILE A 265 -20.44 -6.01 -3.35
N LYS A 266 -21.58 -5.43 -3.03
CA LYS A 266 -21.94 -4.05 -3.34
C LYS A 266 -21.50 -3.14 -2.20
N LEU A 267 -20.60 -2.21 -2.53
CA LEU A 267 -20.01 -1.23 -1.63
C LEU A 267 -20.98 -0.06 -1.35
N PRO A 268 -20.73 0.77 -0.32
CA PRO A 268 -21.49 2.00 -0.08
C PRO A 268 -21.55 2.93 -1.31
N SER A 269 -20.45 3.03 -2.06
CA SER A 269 -20.31 3.75 -3.33
C SER A 269 -21.17 3.17 -4.48
N LYS A 270 -21.94 2.11 -4.23
CA LYS A 270 -22.73 1.31 -5.17
C LYS A 270 -21.91 0.48 -6.17
N ARG A 271 -20.58 0.62 -6.18
CA ARG A 271 -19.71 -0.26 -6.98
C ARG A 271 -19.75 -1.69 -6.47
N CYS A 272 -19.67 -2.65 -7.38
CA CYS A 272 -19.70 -4.07 -7.06
C CYS A 272 -18.34 -4.73 -7.26
N LEU A 273 -17.96 -5.60 -6.32
CA LEU A 273 -16.86 -6.55 -6.45
C LEU A 273 -17.43 -7.93 -6.80
N TYR A 274 -16.76 -8.65 -7.70
CA TYR A 274 -17.27 -9.92 -8.25
C TYR A 274 -16.31 -11.07 -7.95
N TYR A 275 -16.85 -12.16 -7.42
CA TYR A 275 -16.15 -13.41 -7.12
C TYR A 275 -16.83 -14.53 -7.90
N VAL A 276 -16.06 -15.23 -8.74
CA VAL A 276 -16.58 -16.19 -9.73
C VAL A 276 -16.74 -17.57 -9.11
N LYS A 277 -17.91 -18.18 -9.26
CA LYS A 277 -18.26 -19.53 -8.76
C LYS A 277 -17.80 -19.77 -7.32
N PRO A 278 -18.27 -18.93 -6.37
CA PRO A 278 -17.88 -19.06 -4.97
C PRO A 278 -18.43 -20.37 -4.39
N ARG A 279 -17.68 -21.00 -3.48
CA ARG A 279 -18.09 -22.18 -2.72
C ARG A 279 -17.62 -22.05 -1.27
N VAL A 280 -18.39 -22.61 -0.34
CA VAL A 280 -17.92 -22.82 1.04
C VAL A 280 -17.24 -24.18 1.07
N GLU A 281 -15.96 -24.21 1.46
CA GLU A 281 -15.12 -25.41 1.51
C GLU A 281 -14.33 -25.43 2.83
N GLU A 282 -13.98 -26.63 3.31
CA GLU A 282 -13.14 -26.79 4.48
C GLU A 282 -11.70 -26.37 4.16
N ASN A 283 -11.12 -25.53 5.02
CA ASN A 283 -9.77 -25.05 4.89
C ASN A 283 -8.76 -26.05 5.46
N LYS A 284 -7.47 -25.80 5.21
CA LYS A 284 -6.36 -26.62 5.71
C LYS A 284 -6.25 -26.73 7.25
N TYR A 285 -7.03 -25.96 8.00
CA TYR A 285 -7.07 -25.94 9.46
C TYR A 285 -8.39 -26.52 10.03
N GLY A 286 -9.22 -27.15 9.19
CA GLY A 286 -10.49 -27.77 9.60
C GLY A 286 -11.65 -26.80 9.80
N GLY A 287 -11.50 -25.53 9.41
CA GLY A 287 -12.56 -24.52 9.48
C GLY A 287 -13.18 -24.23 8.12
N GLU A 288 -14.37 -23.65 8.07
CA GLU A 288 -14.96 -23.23 6.80
C GLU A 288 -14.29 -21.98 6.21
N SER A 289 -14.04 -21.99 4.90
CA SER A 289 -13.56 -20.86 4.10
C SER A 289 -14.39 -20.70 2.84
N VAL A 290 -14.24 -19.57 2.14
CA VAL A 290 -14.88 -19.36 0.84
C VAL A 290 -13.84 -19.37 -0.26
N THR A 291 -14.01 -20.28 -1.22
CA THR A 291 -13.15 -20.36 -2.40
C THR A 291 -13.86 -19.86 -3.65
N TYR A 292 -13.12 -19.34 -4.63
CA TYR A 292 -13.66 -18.81 -5.88
C TYR A 292 -12.63 -18.92 -7.02
N GLU A 293 -13.08 -18.83 -8.27
CA GLU A 293 -12.20 -18.84 -9.44
C GLU A 293 -11.60 -17.44 -9.70
N GLY A 294 -10.29 -17.40 -9.96
CA GLY A 294 -9.58 -16.15 -10.18
C GLY A 294 -8.18 -16.30 -10.76
N VAL A 295 -7.62 -15.17 -11.18
CA VAL A 295 -6.21 -15.12 -11.59
C VAL A 295 -5.33 -15.04 -10.35
N GLY A 296 -4.52 -16.07 -10.13
CA GLY A 296 -3.59 -16.15 -9.01
C GLY A 296 -2.23 -15.51 -9.23
N SER A 297 -1.29 -15.76 -8.32
CA SER A 297 0.09 -15.26 -8.39
C SER A 297 0.84 -15.81 -9.62
N THR A 298 0.47 -17.00 -10.09
CA THR A 298 0.97 -17.66 -11.29
C THR A 298 0.49 -17.02 -12.61
N LYS A 299 -0.37 -15.98 -12.52
CA LYS A 299 -1.09 -15.35 -13.65
C LYS A 299 -1.97 -16.33 -14.44
N LYS A 300 -2.31 -17.48 -13.85
CA LYS A 300 -3.26 -18.46 -14.40
C LYS A 300 -4.57 -18.41 -13.62
N TRP A 301 -5.64 -18.88 -14.24
CA TRP A 301 -6.90 -19.13 -13.54
C TRP A 301 -6.74 -20.31 -12.60
N GLU A 302 -7.05 -20.09 -11.32
CA GLU A 302 -6.99 -21.07 -10.26
C GLU A 302 -8.13 -20.83 -9.24
N ARG A 303 -8.34 -21.80 -8.36
CA ARG A 303 -9.27 -21.67 -7.23
C ARG A 303 -8.54 -21.03 -6.07
N LEU A 304 -9.00 -19.84 -5.67
CA LEU A 304 -8.42 -19.01 -4.63
C LEU A 304 -9.25 -19.12 -3.37
N GLU A 305 -8.60 -19.20 -2.21
CA GLU A 305 -9.23 -19.18 -0.90
C GLU A 305 -9.34 -17.74 -0.36
N SER A 306 -10.41 -17.45 0.35
CA SER A 306 -10.61 -16.22 1.10
C SER A 306 -11.49 -16.44 2.33
N TYR A 307 -11.46 -15.47 3.22
CA TYR A 307 -12.09 -15.49 4.54
C TYR A 307 -12.34 -14.04 4.98
N GLY A 308 -13.17 -13.84 6.00
CA GLY A 308 -13.64 -12.53 6.45
C GLY A 308 -12.63 -11.38 6.36
N PRO A 309 -11.50 -11.42 7.10
CA PRO A 309 -10.47 -10.39 7.04
C PRO A 309 -9.93 -10.10 5.63
N LYS A 310 -9.79 -11.10 4.75
CA LYS A 310 -9.33 -10.91 3.37
C LYS A 310 -10.40 -10.26 2.49
N PHE A 311 -11.69 -10.57 2.71
CA PHE A 311 -12.78 -9.83 2.08
C PHE A 311 -12.82 -8.38 2.55
N VAL A 312 -12.63 -8.13 3.85
CA VAL A 312 -12.56 -6.78 4.42
C VAL A 312 -11.40 -5.99 3.83
N GLU A 313 -10.22 -6.59 3.65
CA GLU A 313 -9.11 -5.95 2.94
C GLU A 313 -9.52 -5.51 1.53
N ASN A 314 -10.12 -6.40 0.74
CA ASN A 314 -10.55 -6.08 -0.62
C ASN A 314 -11.60 -4.96 -0.63
N ILE A 315 -12.55 -4.98 0.31
CA ILE A 315 -13.59 -3.97 0.48
C ILE A 315 -12.97 -2.61 0.84
N THR A 316 -12.09 -2.56 1.82
CA THR A 316 -11.40 -1.34 2.27
C THR A 316 -10.56 -0.73 1.16
N GLN A 317 -9.74 -1.55 0.48
CA GLN A 317 -8.92 -1.11 -0.64
C GLN A 317 -9.76 -0.61 -1.83
N ALA A 318 -10.92 -1.22 -2.04
CA ALA A 318 -11.87 -0.83 -3.06
C ALA A 318 -12.52 0.52 -2.73
N ILE A 319 -12.96 0.73 -1.49
CA ILE A 319 -13.55 2.00 -1.05
C ILE A 319 -12.51 3.12 -1.10
N ALA A 320 -11.27 2.87 -0.65
CA ALA A 320 -10.18 3.84 -0.75
C ALA A 320 -9.94 4.30 -2.20
N ARG A 321 -10.02 3.36 -3.17
CA ARG A 321 -9.95 3.68 -4.60
C ARG A 321 -11.15 4.52 -5.07
N ASP A 322 -12.34 4.27 -4.54
CA ASP A 322 -13.53 5.03 -4.90
C ASP A 322 -13.46 6.47 -4.36
N ILE A 323 -12.88 6.65 -3.17
CA ILE A 323 -12.55 7.96 -2.61
C ILE A 323 -11.54 8.69 -3.50
N LEU A 324 -10.44 8.03 -3.91
CA LEU A 324 -9.48 8.65 -4.84
C LEU A 324 -10.18 9.08 -6.14
N LEU A 325 -11.01 8.23 -6.74
CA LEU A 325 -11.70 8.61 -7.98
C LEU A 325 -12.67 9.78 -7.80
N TYR A 326 -13.37 9.84 -6.67
CA TYR A 326 -14.20 10.99 -6.35
C TYR A 326 -13.35 12.26 -6.20
N ALA A 327 -12.21 12.18 -5.52
CA ALA A 327 -11.28 13.30 -5.40
C ALA A 327 -10.66 13.71 -6.76
N MET A 328 -10.37 12.76 -7.64
CA MET A 328 -9.94 13.09 -9.00
C MET A 328 -11.04 13.82 -9.79
N GLN A 329 -12.32 13.51 -9.54
CA GLN A 329 -13.44 14.26 -10.12
C GLN A 329 -13.56 15.67 -9.54
N THR A 330 -13.28 15.89 -8.25
CA THR A 330 -13.27 17.24 -7.65
C THR A 330 -12.09 18.08 -8.18
N LEU A 331 -11.01 17.43 -8.59
CA LEU A 331 -9.83 18.03 -9.22
C LEU A 331 -9.90 18.10 -10.76
N LYS A 332 -11.05 17.84 -11.39
CA LYS A 332 -11.19 17.72 -12.86
C LYS A 332 -10.74 18.96 -13.66
N GLU A 333 -10.77 20.14 -13.05
CA GLU A 333 -10.31 21.40 -13.67
C GLU A 333 -8.78 21.51 -13.71
N TYR A 334 -8.08 20.70 -12.91
CA TYR A 334 -6.63 20.58 -12.94
C TYR A 334 -6.19 19.46 -13.89
N ARG A 335 -4.96 19.60 -14.39
CA ARG A 335 -4.32 18.56 -15.19
C ARG A 335 -3.74 17.47 -14.28
N ILE A 336 -4.54 16.45 -13.98
CA ILE A 336 -4.05 15.24 -13.30
C ILE A 336 -3.13 14.47 -14.26
N VAL A 337 -1.84 14.37 -13.91
CA VAL A 337 -0.82 13.73 -14.76
C VAL A 337 -0.46 12.32 -14.30
N ALA A 338 -0.65 12.02 -13.02
CA ALA A 338 -0.42 10.69 -12.45
C ALA A 338 -1.18 10.53 -11.13
N HIS A 339 -1.24 9.31 -10.63
CA HIS A 339 -1.75 8.99 -9.30
C HIS A 339 -1.05 7.73 -8.78
N VAL A 340 -0.83 7.64 -7.47
CA VAL A 340 -0.18 6.49 -6.82
C VAL A 340 -1.07 6.00 -5.70
N HIS A 341 -1.97 5.07 -6.04
CA HIS A 341 -2.96 4.46 -5.14
C HIS A 341 -3.92 5.43 -4.42
N ASP A 342 -3.42 6.17 -3.45
CA ASP A 342 -4.08 7.17 -2.61
C ASP A 342 -3.54 8.60 -2.84
N GLU A 343 -2.51 8.73 -3.67
CA GLU A 343 -1.89 9.98 -4.08
C GLU A 343 -2.40 10.47 -5.45
N ALA A 344 -2.64 11.77 -5.60
CA ALA A 344 -2.89 12.43 -6.88
C ALA A 344 -1.76 13.43 -7.20
N ILE A 345 -1.28 13.39 -8.45
CA ILE A 345 -0.23 14.28 -8.97
C ILE A 345 -0.84 15.14 -10.06
N ILE A 346 -0.89 16.45 -9.81
CA ILE A 346 -1.37 17.44 -10.78
C ILE A 346 -0.23 18.31 -11.29
N GLU A 347 -0.31 18.70 -12.55
CA GLU A 347 0.56 19.69 -13.19
C GLU A 347 -0.21 21.01 -13.31
N THR A 348 0.25 22.07 -12.65
CA THR A 348 -0.52 23.32 -12.51
C THR A 348 0.38 24.57 -12.45
N ASP A 349 -0.24 25.75 -12.53
CA ASP A 349 0.45 27.03 -12.43
C ASP A 349 1.11 27.23 -11.04
N LYS A 350 2.19 28.02 -10.99
CA LYS A 350 2.93 28.26 -9.75
C LYS A 350 2.11 28.96 -8.66
N SER A 351 1.07 29.71 -9.03
CA SER A 351 0.16 30.42 -8.11
C SER A 351 -0.75 29.50 -7.30
N VAL A 352 -1.07 28.29 -7.80
CA VAL A 352 -2.00 27.37 -7.13
C VAL A 352 -1.42 26.84 -5.82
N SER A 353 -2.15 26.95 -4.71
CA SER A 353 -1.67 26.51 -3.39
C SER A 353 -1.92 25.01 -3.18
N VAL A 354 -1.00 24.34 -2.48
CA VAL A 354 -1.17 22.93 -2.07
C VAL A 354 -2.41 22.76 -1.20
N GLN A 355 -2.67 23.73 -0.31
CA GLN A 355 -3.84 23.71 0.56
C GLN A 355 -5.16 23.68 -0.22
N SER A 356 -5.31 24.48 -1.28
CA SER A 356 -6.54 24.47 -2.10
C SER A 356 -6.80 23.11 -2.77
N VAL A 357 -5.73 22.42 -3.19
CA VAL A 357 -5.81 21.07 -3.77
C VAL A 357 -6.19 20.05 -2.70
N CYS A 358 -5.59 20.13 -1.51
CA CYS A 358 -5.94 19.28 -0.37
C CYS A 358 -7.39 19.49 0.09
N GLU A 359 -7.91 20.73 0.10
CA GLU A 359 -9.30 21.02 0.42
C GLU A 359 -10.28 20.38 -0.58
N LEU A 360 -9.95 20.40 -1.87
CA LEU A 360 -10.75 19.74 -2.92
C LEU A 360 -10.68 18.21 -2.81
N MET A 361 -9.50 17.67 -2.55
CA MET A 361 -9.27 16.23 -2.40
C MET A 361 -9.90 15.70 -1.09
N GLY A 362 -9.94 16.51 -0.04
CA GLY A 362 -10.51 16.16 1.27
C GLY A 362 -12.04 16.22 1.35
N ARG A 363 -12.75 16.57 0.26
CA ARG A 363 -14.21 16.59 0.24
C ARG A 363 -14.76 15.16 0.38
N THR A 364 -15.60 14.96 1.38
CA THR A 364 -16.27 13.67 1.62
C THR A 364 -17.21 13.34 0.45
N PRO A 365 -17.13 12.13 -0.13
CA PRO A 365 -18.10 11.69 -1.13
C PRO A 365 -19.52 11.65 -0.55
N PRO A 366 -20.58 12.00 -1.30
CA PRO A 366 -21.95 12.03 -0.77
C PRO A 366 -22.48 10.68 -0.29
N TRP A 367 -21.87 9.57 -0.70
CA TRP A 367 -22.24 8.23 -0.28
C TRP A 367 -21.56 7.79 1.03
N ALA A 368 -20.62 8.58 1.56
CA ALA A 368 -19.86 8.30 2.77
C ALA A 368 -20.36 9.18 3.93
N GLU A 369 -21.63 9.01 4.31
CA GLU A 369 -22.25 9.68 5.46
C GLU A 369 -21.59 9.29 6.80
#